data_AF-A0A356IUD1-F1
#
_entry.id   AF-A0A356IUD1-F1
#
_cell.length_a   1.000
_cell.length_b   1.000
_cell.length_c   1.000
_cell.angle_alpha   90.00
_cell.angle_beta   90.00
_cell.angle_gamma   90.00
#
_symmetry.space_group_name_H-M   'P 1'
#
loop_
_entity.id
_entity.type
_entity.pdbx_description
1 polymer ?
#
loop_
_entity_poly.entity_id
_entity_poly.type
_entity_poly.pdbx_seq_one_letter_code
_entity_poly.pdbx_strand_id
1 'polypeptide(L)'
;MKKLVPNYRTLRSTLALFVAGILLGGCQLWQSSHDMPAPPPDQPKLDWVDHVRTLTLMQEWQIKGKIGVRTADDGGSAYMDWSQSFDSFYILLSGPLGQGSTIISGNPYGARLENNDGTYISDSPEQLVEQHTGWVIPIHQLLYWVKGIPAPHGKSSKTHNEFGTLDTLTQNGWTLQYDRYGTALNTLLPQKIKISKGDLKVTLIIKEWLPLATQEDAPSTPI
;
A
#
# COMPACT_ATOMS: atom_id res chain seq x y z
N MET A 1 -17.09 -58.07 61.35
CA MET A 1 -17.02 -58.56 59.96
C MET A 1 -16.10 -57.65 59.16
N LYS A 2 -15.07 -58.20 58.51
CA LYS A 2 -13.98 -57.48 57.84
C LYS A 2 -14.52 -56.70 56.63
N LYS A 3 -14.20 -55.40 56.52
CA LYS A 3 -14.49 -54.58 55.34
C LYS A 3 -13.54 -54.97 54.20
N LEU A 4 -14.12 -55.44 53.09
CA LEU A 4 -13.43 -55.65 51.81
C LEU A 4 -13.24 -54.29 51.12
N VAL A 5 -11.99 -53.94 50.82
CA VAL A 5 -11.63 -52.79 49.98
C VAL A 5 -11.47 -53.30 48.55
N PRO A 6 -12.19 -52.76 47.53
CA PRO A 6 -11.94 -53.09 46.14
C PRO A 6 -10.69 -52.37 45.63
N ASN A 7 -9.81 -53.16 45.02
CA ASN A 7 -8.50 -52.79 44.51
C ASN A 7 -8.65 -52.30 43.06
N TYR A 8 -8.60 -50.99 42.82
CA TYR A 8 -8.68 -50.38 41.48
C TYR A 8 -7.30 -50.38 40.79
N ARG A 9 -6.76 -51.57 40.50
CA ARG A 9 -5.65 -51.71 39.55
C ARG A 9 -6.25 -52.07 38.19
N THR A 10 -5.70 -51.47 37.14
CA THR A 10 -5.99 -51.68 35.70
C THR A 10 -7.17 -50.92 35.09
N LEU A 11 -7.12 -49.58 35.10
CA LEU A 11 -7.85 -48.78 34.09
C LEU A 11 -7.07 -47.50 33.77
N ARG A 12 -5.81 -47.62 33.36
CA ARG A 12 -4.95 -46.46 33.05
C ARG A 12 -4.11 -46.57 31.77
N SER A 13 -4.20 -47.65 30.99
CA SER A 13 -3.23 -47.92 29.91
C SER A 13 -3.79 -48.25 28.53
N THR A 14 -5.00 -47.79 28.19
CA THR A 14 -5.52 -47.92 26.80
C THR A 14 -6.24 -46.69 26.28
N LEU A 15 -6.09 -45.52 26.92
CA LEU A 15 -6.65 -44.25 26.43
C LEU A 15 -5.58 -43.19 26.11
N ALA A 16 -4.31 -43.57 26.02
CA ALA A 16 -3.19 -42.65 25.85
C ALA A 16 -2.52 -42.71 24.46
N LEU A 17 -3.03 -43.53 23.53
CA LEU A 17 -2.37 -43.74 22.23
C LEU A 17 -3.19 -43.35 20.99
N PHE A 18 -4.40 -42.80 21.16
CA PHE A 18 -5.23 -42.33 20.03
C PHE A 18 -5.44 -40.80 19.98
N VAL A 19 -4.96 -40.04 20.96
CA VAL A 19 -5.14 -38.57 21.02
C VAL A 19 -3.92 -37.80 20.46
N ALA A 20 -2.79 -38.46 20.23
CA ALA A 20 -1.54 -37.81 19.81
C ALA A 20 -1.37 -37.62 18.28
N GLY A 21 -2.36 -38.00 17.46
CA GLY A 21 -2.23 -38.01 16.00
C GLY A 21 -2.80 -36.79 15.25
N ILE A 22 -3.51 -35.88 15.91
CA ILE A 22 -4.33 -34.85 15.21
C ILE A 22 -3.74 -33.43 15.29
N LEU A 23 -2.58 -33.22 15.94
CA LEU A 23 -2.05 -31.87 16.17
C LEU A 23 -0.94 -31.40 15.21
N LEU A 24 -0.71 -32.06 14.07
CA LEU A 24 0.38 -31.69 13.15
C LEU A 24 -0.07 -31.26 11.73
N GLY A 25 -1.36 -31.04 11.49
CA GLY A 25 -1.89 -30.65 10.17
C GLY A 25 -2.20 -29.16 9.95
N GLY A 26 -2.01 -28.28 10.95
CA GLY A 26 -2.67 -26.97 10.98
C GLY A 26 -1.95 -25.75 10.37
N CYS A 27 -0.69 -25.85 9.92
CA CYS A 27 0.12 -24.66 9.59
C CYS A 27 0.19 -24.27 8.10
N GLN A 28 -0.52 -24.93 7.18
CA GLN A 28 -0.40 -24.63 5.73
C GLN A 28 -1.58 -23.86 5.11
N LEU A 29 -2.58 -23.43 5.90
CA LEU A 29 -3.74 -22.67 5.38
C LEU A 29 -3.65 -21.14 5.56
N TRP A 30 -2.50 -20.61 6.00
CA TRP A 30 -2.27 -19.16 6.04
C TRP A 30 -1.40 -18.68 4.89
N GLN A 31 -1.86 -18.89 3.66
CA GLN A 31 -1.41 -18.09 2.51
C GLN A 31 -2.29 -16.84 2.39
N SER A 32 -2.14 -15.89 3.31
CA SER A 32 -2.70 -14.55 3.15
C SER A 32 -1.70 -13.66 2.41
N SER A 33 -1.43 -13.97 1.14
CA SER A 33 -0.72 -13.05 0.24
C SER A 33 -1.72 -12.48 -0.75
N HIS A 34 -2.41 -11.41 -0.34
CA HIS A 34 -2.93 -10.40 -1.28
C HIS A 34 -1.72 -9.68 -1.91
N ASP A 35 -0.89 -10.40 -2.65
CA ASP A 35 0.02 -9.81 -3.63
C ASP A 35 -0.68 -9.93 -4.98
N MET A 36 -0.80 -8.84 -5.74
CA MET A 36 -1.47 -8.90 -7.05
C MET A 36 -0.70 -9.86 -7.95
N PRO A 37 -1.38 -10.58 -8.86
CA PRO A 37 -0.76 -11.52 -9.77
C PRO A 37 0.36 -10.84 -10.56
N ALA A 38 1.52 -11.50 -10.60
CA ALA A 38 2.63 -11.04 -11.41
C ALA A 38 2.24 -11.03 -12.90
N PRO A 39 2.81 -10.11 -13.70
CA PRO A 39 2.67 -10.15 -15.15
C PRO A 39 3.05 -11.53 -15.72
N PRO A 40 2.26 -12.11 -16.65
CA PRO A 40 2.65 -13.34 -17.34
C PRO A 40 3.99 -13.15 -18.08
N PRO A 41 4.91 -14.13 -18.04
CA PRO A 41 6.24 -13.98 -18.64
C PRO A 41 6.21 -13.82 -20.16
N ASP A 42 5.23 -14.42 -20.85
CA ASP A 42 5.16 -14.46 -22.31
C ASP A 42 4.20 -13.41 -22.91
N GLN A 43 3.79 -12.40 -22.13
CA GLN A 43 2.92 -11.36 -22.66
C GLN A 43 3.68 -10.41 -23.60
N PRO A 44 3.03 -9.87 -24.65
CA PRO A 44 3.65 -8.88 -25.51
C PRO A 44 4.10 -7.67 -24.70
N LYS A 45 5.23 -7.08 -25.10
CA LYS A 45 5.67 -5.81 -24.52
C LYS A 45 4.58 -4.76 -24.72
N LEU A 46 4.25 -4.08 -23.64
CA LEU A 46 3.21 -3.07 -23.61
C LEU A 46 3.67 -1.82 -24.42
N ASP A 47 2.78 -1.25 -25.23
CA ASP A 47 3.04 0.02 -25.91
C ASP A 47 3.03 1.17 -24.90
N TRP A 48 4.18 1.83 -24.74
CA TRP A 48 4.36 2.87 -23.73
C TRP A 48 3.38 4.03 -23.90
N VAL A 49 3.08 4.45 -25.13
CA VAL A 49 2.23 5.62 -25.37
C VAL A 49 0.78 5.31 -24.98
N ASP A 50 0.28 4.15 -25.39
CA ASP A 50 -1.06 3.68 -25.02
C ASP A 50 -1.16 3.36 -23.52
N HIS A 51 -0.08 2.89 -22.90
CA HIS A 51 0.00 2.73 -21.44
C HIS A 51 -0.26 4.05 -20.72
N VAL A 52 0.52 5.07 -21.10
CA VAL A 52 0.47 6.38 -20.46
C VAL A 52 -0.91 6.97 -20.68
N ARG A 53 -1.48 6.85 -21.88
CA ARG A 53 -2.85 7.30 -22.16
C ARG A 53 -3.86 6.62 -21.22
N THR A 54 -3.81 5.29 -21.10
CA THR A 54 -4.70 4.53 -20.22
C THR A 54 -4.57 5.00 -18.77
N LEU A 55 -3.35 5.14 -18.25
CA LEU A 55 -3.09 5.56 -16.88
C LEU A 55 -3.38 7.04 -16.62
N THR A 56 -3.26 7.90 -17.62
CA THR A 56 -3.68 9.31 -17.53
C THR A 56 -5.20 9.42 -17.42
N LEU A 57 -5.95 8.58 -18.14
CA LEU A 57 -7.43 8.54 -18.08
C LEU A 57 -7.98 7.85 -16.83
N MET A 58 -7.15 7.10 -16.10
CA MET A 58 -7.49 6.52 -14.80
C MET A 58 -7.49 7.62 -13.72
N GLN A 59 -8.65 8.27 -13.58
CA GLN A 59 -8.89 9.42 -12.69
C GLN A 59 -9.39 9.03 -11.30
N GLU A 60 -9.98 7.85 -11.16
CA GLU A 60 -10.52 7.35 -9.90
C GLU A 60 -9.92 5.99 -9.55
N TRP A 61 -9.37 5.88 -8.36
CA TRP A 61 -8.73 4.66 -7.88
C TRP A 61 -8.46 4.76 -6.38
N GLN A 62 -8.24 3.60 -5.77
CA GLN A 62 -7.78 3.49 -4.41
C GLN A 62 -6.60 2.53 -4.33
N ILE A 63 -5.59 2.86 -3.54
CA ILE A 63 -4.50 1.95 -3.21
C ILE A 63 -4.41 1.71 -1.71
N LYS A 64 -4.12 0.47 -1.34
CA LYS A 64 -3.84 0.08 0.03
C LYS A 64 -2.49 -0.57 0.14
N GLY A 65 -1.77 -0.27 1.22
CA GLY A 65 -0.42 -0.79 1.39
C GLY A 65 0.33 -0.19 2.55
N LYS A 66 1.65 -0.03 2.36
CA LYS A 66 2.56 0.55 3.34
C LYS A 66 3.41 1.64 2.70
N ILE A 67 3.64 2.69 3.45
CA ILE A 67 4.63 3.72 3.16
C ILE A 67 5.73 3.67 4.21
N GLY A 68 6.98 3.77 3.76
CA GLY A 68 8.13 4.00 4.62
C GLY A 68 8.85 5.26 4.18
N VAL A 69 9.20 6.13 5.12
CA VAL A 69 10.01 7.32 4.88
C VAL A 69 11.25 7.24 5.76
N ARG A 70 12.39 7.63 5.19
CA ARG A 70 13.68 7.64 5.88
C ARG A 70 14.51 8.83 5.40
N THR A 71 15.13 9.52 6.34
CA THR A 71 16.18 10.52 6.13
C THR A 71 17.48 10.07 6.82
N ALA A 72 18.47 10.95 6.92
CA ALA A 72 19.68 10.69 7.71
C ALA A 72 19.37 10.55 9.21
N ASP A 73 18.46 11.37 9.72
CA ASP A 73 18.23 11.56 11.16
C ASP A 73 16.93 10.93 11.67
N ASP A 74 15.97 10.67 10.78
CA ASP A 74 14.64 10.21 11.17
C ASP A 74 14.03 9.23 10.15
N GLY A 75 12.93 8.60 10.54
CA GLY A 75 12.11 7.80 9.65
C GLY A 75 10.97 7.11 10.35
N GLY A 76 10.06 6.56 9.56
CA GLY A 76 8.94 5.78 10.06
C GLY A 76 8.19 5.08 8.96
N SER A 77 7.15 4.36 9.36
CA SER A 77 6.33 3.60 8.41
C SER A 77 4.89 3.51 8.87
N ALA A 78 3.97 3.75 7.96
CA ALA A 78 2.54 3.65 8.21
C ALA A 78 1.88 2.69 7.22
N TYR A 79 0.74 2.14 7.61
CA TYR A 79 -0.23 1.66 6.64
C TYR A 79 -0.78 2.87 5.88
N MET A 80 -0.99 2.69 4.58
CA MET A 80 -1.48 3.73 3.70
C MET A 80 -2.76 3.24 3.05
N ASP A 81 -3.78 4.07 3.10
CA ASP A 81 -4.99 3.97 2.29
C ASP A 81 -5.16 5.30 1.54
N TRP A 82 -4.98 5.27 0.22
CA TRP A 82 -5.03 6.45 -0.62
C TRP A 82 -6.10 6.30 -1.68
N SER A 83 -7.12 7.13 -1.56
CA SER A 83 -8.20 7.31 -2.53
C SER A 83 -7.96 8.55 -3.39
N GLN A 84 -8.09 8.39 -4.70
CA GLN A 84 -8.04 9.44 -5.69
C GLN A 84 -9.38 9.54 -6.42
N SER A 85 -9.91 10.75 -6.57
CA SER A 85 -11.03 11.07 -7.45
C SER A 85 -10.74 12.37 -8.18
N PHE A 86 -10.41 12.27 -9.48
CA PHE A 86 -10.03 13.40 -10.32
C PHE A 86 -8.87 14.21 -9.70
N ASP A 87 -9.09 15.48 -9.38
CA ASP A 87 -8.11 16.37 -8.74
C ASP A 87 -8.22 16.37 -7.20
N SER A 88 -9.09 15.54 -6.65
CA SER A 88 -9.27 15.38 -5.21
C SER A 88 -8.62 14.09 -4.72
N PHE A 89 -8.03 14.15 -3.54
CA PHE A 89 -7.40 12.98 -2.93
C PHE A 89 -7.64 12.93 -1.42
N TYR A 90 -7.56 11.72 -0.90
CA TYR A 90 -7.63 11.43 0.52
C TYR A 90 -6.63 10.33 0.84
N ILE A 91 -5.66 10.64 1.71
CA ILE A 91 -4.60 9.73 2.14
C ILE A 91 -4.73 9.55 3.64
N LEU A 92 -5.10 8.35 4.08
CA LEU A 92 -5.05 7.93 5.45
C LEU A 92 -3.76 7.15 5.71
N LEU A 93 -2.97 7.65 6.66
CA LEU A 93 -1.81 6.99 7.22
C LEU A 93 -2.17 6.48 8.61
N SER A 94 -2.09 5.17 8.84
CA SER A 94 -2.44 4.55 10.13
C SER A 94 -1.30 3.74 10.70
N GLY A 95 -1.10 3.83 12.02
CA GLY A 95 0.05 3.24 12.67
C GLY A 95 1.29 4.14 12.53
N PRO A 96 2.52 3.63 12.68
CA PRO A 96 3.64 4.52 13.01
C PRO A 96 4.22 5.43 11.91
N LEU A 97 3.51 6.50 11.52
CA LEU A 97 4.17 7.79 11.26
C LEU A 97 3.53 8.86 12.15
N GLY A 98 4.15 9.06 13.32
CA GLY A 98 3.65 9.87 14.43
C GLY A 98 2.81 9.11 15.47
N GLN A 99 2.40 7.87 15.15
CA GLN A 99 1.66 6.92 16.01
C GLN A 99 0.29 7.39 16.52
N GLY A 100 -0.47 7.96 15.59
CA GLY A 100 -1.93 7.94 15.55
C GLY A 100 -2.38 7.62 14.13
N SER A 101 -3.47 8.23 13.71
CA SER A 101 -3.81 8.35 12.28
C SER A 101 -3.49 9.75 11.82
N THR A 102 -2.89 9.88 10.63
CA THR A 102 -2.75 11.15 9.91
C THR A 102 -3.56 11.07 8.64
N ILE A 103 -4.42 12.04 8.39
CA ILE A 103 -5.18 12.19 7.15
C ILE A 103 -4.59 13.39 6.42
N ILE A 104 -4.27 13.21 5.14
CA ILE A 104 -3.89 14.29 4.23
C ILE A 104 -4.90 14.25 3.08
N SER A 105 -5.64 15.33 2.90
CA SER A 105 -6.62 15.45 1.82
C SER A 105 -6.42 16.75 1.08
N GLY A 106 -6.85 16.80 -0.17
CA GLY A 106 -6.76 18.01 -0.97
C GLY A 106 -7.61 17.95 -2.21
N ASN A 107 -7.84 19.11 -2.80
CA ASN A 107 -8.58 19.35 -4.03
C ASN A 107 -8.03 20.63 -4.70
N PRO A 108 -8.57 21.07 -5.85
CA PRO A 108 -8.09 22.28 -6.52
C PRO A 108 -8.13 23.58 -5.71
N TYR A 109 -8.83 23.62 -4.58
CA TYR A 109 -9.01 24.80 -3.74
C TYR A 109 -8.14 24.79 -2.48
N GLY A 110 -7.39 23.71 -2.21
CA GLY A 110 -6.49 23.63 -1.07
C GLY A 110 -6.37 22.23 -0.50
N ALA A 111 -5.69 22.13 0.64
CA ALA A 111 -5.37 20.89 1.33
C ALA A 111 -5.61 20.99 2.83
N ARG A 112 -5.84 19.83 3.44
CA ARG A 112 -6.06 19.65 4.88
C ARG A 112 -5.22 18.50 5.40
N LEU A 113 -4.60 18.70 6.56
CA LEU A 113 -3.91 17.67 7.33
C LEU A 113 -4.61 17.53 8.69
N GLU A 114 -4.99 16.31 9.06
CA GLU A 114 -5.60 16.00 10.36
C GLU A 114 -4.76 14.93 11.04
N ASN A 115 -4.37 15.17 12.29
CA ASN A 115 -3.64 14.21 13.10
C ASN A 115 -4.10 14.31 14.57
N ASN A 116 -3.39 13.65 15.48
CA ASN A 116 -3.70 13.72 16.92
C ASN A 116 -3.53 15.14 17.52
N ASP A 117 -2.74 16.01 16.90
CA ASP A 117 -2.45 17.35 17.41
C ASP A 117 -3.48 18.38 16.95
N GLY A 118 -4.16 18.13 15.82
CA GLY A 118 -5.25 18.98 15.34
C GLY A 118 -5.53 18.87 13.84
N THR A 119 -6.14 19.93 13.32
CA THR A 119 -6.47 20.13 11.91
C THR A 119 -5.72 21.35 11.39
N TYR A 120 -5.10 21.21 10.22
CA TYR A 120 -4.31 22.25 9.57
C TYR A 120 -4.73 22.36 8.10
N ILE A 121 -4.74 23.58 7.57
CA ILE A 121 -5.20 23.89 6.21
C ILE A 121 -4.14 24.75 5.52
N SER A 122 -3.89 24.49 4.25
CA SER A 122 -3.01 25.28 3.39
C SER A 122 -3.49 25.19 1.94
N ASP A 123 -3.03 26.10 1.10
CA ASP A 123 -3.23 26.03 -0.36
C ASP A 123 -2.41 24.89 -1.00
N SER A 124 -1.46 24.29 -0.28
CA SER A 124 -0.62 23.20 -0.77
C SER A 124 -0.47 22.04 0.24
N PRO A 125 -0.70 20.79 -0.17
CA PRO A 125 -0.44 19.62 0.66
C PRO A 125 1.06 19.42 0.92
N GLU A 126 1.95 19.82 0.01
CA GLU A 126 3.39 19.78 0.24
C GLU A 126 3.79 20.66 1.42
N GLN A 127 3.21 21.86 1.53
CA GLN A 127 3.47 22.75 2.67
C GLN A 127 3.03 22.12 3.99
N LEU A 128 1.87 21.46 4.02
CA LEU A 128 1.39 20.77 5.22
C LEU A 128 2.34 19.63 5.60
N VAL A 129 2.76 18.81 4.64
CA VAL A 129 3.69 17.71 4.92
C VAL A 129 5.02 18.25 5.42
N GLU A 130 5.58 19.28 4.78
CA GLU A 130 6.85 19.90 5.20
C GLU A 130 6.75 20.50 6.60
N GLN A 131 5.70 21.26 6.91
CA GLN A 131 5.53 21.90 8.21
C GLN A 131 5.38 20.90 9.37
N HIS A 132 4.74 19.76 9.11
CA HIS A 132 4.45 18.77 10.16
C HIS A 132 5.48 17.65 10.27
N THR A 133 6.26 17.38 9.23
CA THR A 133 7.24 16.29 9.21
C THR A 133 8.68 16.75 8.94
N GLY A 134 8.86 17.98 8.46
CA GLY A 134 10.13 18.49 7.93
C GLY A 134 10.50 17.93 6.56
N TRP A 135 9.68 17.07 5.94
CA TRP A 135 9.99 16.44 4.67
C TRP A 135 9.35 17.16 3.49
N VAL A 136 10.17 17.47 2.49
CA VAL A 136 9.71 18.05 1.23
C VAL A 136 9.33 16.94 0.25
N ILE A 137 8.09 16.45 0.35
CA ILE A 137 7.55 15.38 -0.51
C ILE A 137 6.53 15.96 -1.50
N PRO A 138 6.71 15.83 -2.82
CA PRO A 138 5.85 16.44 -3.83
C PRO A 138 4.59 15.59 -4.06
N ILE A 139 3.59 15.76 -3.20
CA ILE A 139 2.31 15.03 -3.26
C ILE A 139 1.68 15.10 -4.65
N HIS A 140 1.67 16.28 -5.28
CA HIS A 140 1.12 16.45 -6.63
C HIS A 140 1.85 15.62 -7.70
N GLN A 141 3.15 15.39 -7.57
CA GLN A 141 3.90 14.53 -8.51
C GLN A 141 3.71 13.06 -8.19
N LEU A 142 3.58 12.71 -6.90
CA LEU A 142 3.31 11.34 -6.47
C LEU A 142 2.02 10.78 -7.07
N LEU A 143 1.00 11.61 -7.30
CA LEU A 143 -0.25 11.24 -7.99
C LEU A 143 -0.03 10.54 -9.35
N TYR A 144 1.04 10.92 -10.05
CA TYR A 144 1.40 10.37 -11.35
C TYR A 144 2.38 9.21 -11.18
N TRP A 145 3.39 9.42 -10.33
CA TRP A 145 4.43 8.44 -10.11
C TRP A 145 3.91 7.14 -9.53
N VAL A 146 2.89 7.19 -8.68
CA VAL A 146 2.27 6.00 -8.08
C VAL A 146 1.62 5.10 -9.12
N LYS A 147 1.07 5.68 -10.20
CA LYS A 147 0.52 4.94 -11.34
C LYS A 147 1.61 4.38 -12.27
N GLY A 148 2.86 4.85 -12.15
CA GLY A 148 3.94 4.44 -13.04
C GLY A 148 4.04 5.30 -14.30
N ILE A 149 3.67 6.58 -14.22
CA ILE A 149 3.84 7.56 -15.30
C ILE A 149 4.55 8.83 -14.80
N PRO A 150 5.26 9.55 -15.68
CA PRO A 150 5.83 10.84 -15.32
C PRO A 150 4.74 11.86 -14.97
N ALA A 151 5.03 12.76 -14.02
CA ALA A 151 4.18 13.91 -13.74
C ALA A 151 4.15 14.86 -14.97
N PRO A 152 3.08 15.65 -15.14
CA PRO A 152 3.01 16.63 -16.22
C PRO A 152 4.09 17.70 -15.99
N HIS A 153 4.69 18.13 -17.09
CA HIS A 153 5.77 19.13 -17.10
C HIS A 153 7.07 18.67 -16.41
N GLY A 154 8.12 19.47 -16.59
CA GLY A 154 9.46 19.15 -16.09
C GLY A 154 10.23 18.19 -16.99
N LYS A 155 11.55 18.28 -16.93
CA LYS A 155 12.43 17.37 -17.68
C LYS A 155 12.40 16.01 -16.99
N SER A 156 12.22 14.95 -17.79
CA SER A 156 12.28 13.58 -17.32
C SER A 156 13.19 12.72 -18.19
N SER A 157 13.82 11.72 -17.56
CA SER A 157 14.52 10.62 -18.22
C SER A 157 13.95 9.31 -17.68
N LYS A 158 13.75 8.31 -18.53
CA LYS A 158 13.11 7.05 -18.16
C LYS A 158 13.71 5.85 -18.88
N THR A 159 13.69 4.71 -18.20
CA THR A 159 13.93 3.38 -18.78
C THR A 159 12.67 2.55 -18.67
N HIS A 160 12.57 1.50 -19.48
CA HIS A 160 11.47 0.55 -19.43
C HIS A 160 12.00 -0.85 -19.14
N ASN A 161 11.21 -1.64 -18.42
CA ASN A 161 11.50 -3.04 -18.18
C ASN A 161 11.12 -3.91 -19.40
N GLU A 162 11.27 -5.22 -19.23
CA GLU A 162 10.91 -6.24 -20.21
C GLU A 162 9.42 -6.21 -20.63
N PHE A 163 8.53 -5.79 -19.73
CA PHE A 163 7.09 -5.66 -19.99
C PHE A 163 6.71 -4.33 -20.66
N GLY A 164 7.64 -3.38 -20.80
CA GLY A 164 7.37 -2.06 -21.39
C GLY A 164 6.80 -1.03 -20.43
N THR A 165 6.67 -1.36 -19.14
CA THR A 165 6.34 -0.38 -18.09
C THR A 165 7.61 0.34 -17.62
N LEU A 166 7.48 1.39 -16.80
CA LEU A 166 8.65 2.09 -16.25
C LEU A 166 9.51 1.13 -15.42
N ASP A 167 10.82 1.21 -15.60
CA ASP A 167 11.81 0.59 -14.72
C ASP A 167 12.41 1.67 -13.81
N THR A 168 12.93 2.74 -14.42
CA THR A 168 13.39 3.93 -13.70
C THR A 168 12.80 5.21 -14.28
N LEU A 169 12.65 6.21 -13.42
CA LEU A 169 12.30 7.57 -13.80
C LEU A 169 13.15 8.55 -13.00
N THR A 170 13.76 9.52 -13.69
CA THR A 170 14.33 10.71 -13.06
C THR A 170 13.54 11.92 -13.51
N GLN A 171 12.96 12.68 -12.58
CA GLN A 171 12.17 13.88 -12.89
C GLN A 171 12.29 14.91 -11.76
N ASN A 172 12.54 16.18 -12.10
CA ASN A 172 12.60 17.29 -11.13
C ASN A 172 13.57 17.04 -9.95
N GLY A 173 14.68 16.34 -10.21
CA GLY A 173 15.69 15.98 -9.21
C GLY A 173 15.33 14.78 -8.33
N TRP A 174 14.18 14.14 -8.59
CA TRP A 174 13.79 12.87 -7.97
C TRP A 174 14.23 11.69 -8.82
N THR A 175 14.62 10.61 -8.17
CA THR A 175 14.87 9.31 -8.81
C THR A 175 13.90 8.29 -8.26
N LEU A 176 13.24 7.58 -9.18
CA LEU A 176 12.27 6.53 -8.90
C LEU A 176 12.74 5.21 -9.51
N GLN A 177 12.55 4.14 -8.75
CA GLN A 177 12.73 2.76 -9.20
C GLN A 177 11.44 1.97 -8.98
N TYR A 178 10.98 1.32 -10.04
CA TYR A 178 9.77 0.52 -10.05
C TYR A 178 10.14 -0.97 -9.96
N ASP A 179 10.44 -1.40 -8.74
CA ASP A 179 10.96 -2.75 -8.44
C ASP A 179 9.98 -3.88 -8.81
N ARG A 180 8.67 -3.61 -8.83
CA ARG A 180 7.65 -4.65 -9.00
C ARG A 180 6.35 -4.10 -9.56
N TYR A 181 5.75 -4.86 -10.48
CA TYR A 181 4.43 -4.64 -11.05
C TYR A 181 3.51 -5.84 -10.79
N GLY A 182 2.21 -5.60 -10.86
CA GLY A 182 1.19 -6.65 -10.89
C GLY A 182 -0.01 -6.20 -11.74
N THR A 183 -0.85 -7.17 -12.10
CA THR A 183 -2.06 -6.88 -12.88
C THR A 183 -3.21 -6.52 -11.94
N ALA A 184 -3.79 -5.33 -12.11
CA ALA A 184 -4.99 -4.87 -11.42
C ALA A 184 -5.70 -3.80 -12.27
N LEU A 185 -7.02 -3.63 -12.07
CA LEU A 185 -7.85 -2.69 -12.85
C LEU A 185 -7.65 -2.85 -14.37
N ASN A 186 -7.50 -4.11 -14.83
CA ASN A 186 -7.26 -4.49 -16.23
C ASN A 186 -5.98 -3.89 -16.87
N THR A 187 -4.98 -3.52 -16.06
CA THR A 187 -3.69 -3.01 -16.54
C THR A 187 -2.54 -3.44 -15.62
N LEU A 188 -1.30 -3.17 -16.04
CA LEU A 188 -0.12 -3.36 -15.20
C LEU A 188 0.09 -2.12 -14.33
N LEU A 189 0.12 -2.31 -13.01
CA LEU A 189 0.27 -1.23 -12.04
C LEU A 189 1.45 -1.50 -11.09
N PRO A 190 2.14 -0.45 -10.62
CA PRO A 190 3.22 -0.62 -9.66
C PRO A 190 2.76 -1.27 -8.36
N GLN A 191 3.58 -2.16 -7.83
CA GLN A 191 3.46 -2.77 -6.50
C GLN A 191 4.50 -2.28 -5.53
N LYS A 192 5.67 -1.86 -6.03
CA LYS A 192 6.75 -1.38 -5.19
C LYS A 192 7.50 -0.28 -5.91
N ILE A 193 7.56 0.87 -5.26
CA ILE A 193 8.22 2.06 -5.78
C ILE A 193 9.19 2.55 -4.72
N LYS A 194 10.45 2.74 -5.11
CA LYS A 194 11.43 3.48 -4.31
C LYS A 194 11.58 4.85 -4.93
N ILE A 195 11.54 5.88 -4.11
CA ILE A 195 11.56 7.28 -4.51
C ILE A 195 12.62 7.98 -3.65
N SER A 196 13.50 8.75 -4.26
CA SER A 196 14.60 9.37 -3.53
C SER A 196 15.00 10.73 -4.08
N LYS A 197 15.47 11.60 -3.18
CA LYS A 197 16.10 12.88 -3.50
C LYS A 197 17.04 13.25 -2.35
N GLY A 198 18.35 13.29 -2.63
CA GLY A 198 19.36 13.44 -1.57
C GLY A 198 19.24 12.30 -0.56
N ASP A 199 19.19 12.65 0.73
CA ASP A 199 19.07 11.66 1.83
C ASP A 199 17.64 11.19 2.10
N LEU A 200 16.63 11.88 1.54
CA LEU A 200 15.23 11.50 1.67
C LEU A 200 14.91 10.30 0.77
N LYS A 201 14.43 9.23 1.39
CA LYS A 201 14.00 7.99 0.74
C LYS A 201 12.58 7.65 1.15
N VAL A 202 11.72 7.46 0.17
CA VAL A 202 10.34 7.01 0.34
C VAL A 202 10.20 5.66 -0.35
N THR A 203 9.61 4.68 0.31
CA THR A 203 9.27 3.39 -0.27
C THR A 203 7.77 3.17 -0.15
N LEU A 204 7.11 2.95 -1.28
CA LEU A 204 5.72 2.56 -1.35
C LEU A 204 5.65 1.06 -1.65
N ILE A 205 4.92 0.32 -0.82
CA ILE A 205 4.53 -1.07 -1.08
C ILE A 205 3.02 -1.07 -1.24
N ILE A 206 2.56 -1.22 -2.47
CA ILE A 206 1.14 -1.26 -2.83
C ILE A 206 0.72 -2.72 -2.87
N LYS A 207 -0.24 -3.07 -2.01
CA LYS A 207 -0.78 -4.42 -1.89
C LYS A 207 -2.02 -4.59 -2.74
N GLU A 208 -2.86 -3.56 -2.79
CA GLU A 208 -4.11 -3.58 -3.54
C GLU A 208 -4.25 -2.30 -4.36
N TRP A 209 -4.74 -2.48 -5.59
CA TRP A 209 -5.34 -1.43 -6.41
C TRP A 209 -6.81 -1.77 -6.57
N LEU A 210 -7.67 -0.83 -6.20
CA LEU A 210 -9.11 -1.00 -6.18
C LEU A 210 -9.77 0.12 -7.02
N PRO A 211 -10.94 -0.13 -7.63
CA PRO A 211 -11.78 0.97 -8.06
C PRO A 211 -12.16 1.81 -6.84
N LEU A 212 -12.32 3.12 -7.01
CA LEU A 212 -12.82 3.95 -5.92
C LEU A 212 -14.27 3.50 -5.60
N ALA A 213 -14.53 3.15 -4.35
CA ALA A 213 -15.87 2.71 -3.95
C ALA A 213 -16.88 3.86 -4.12
N THR A 214 -17.93 3.63 -4.90
CA THR A 214 -19.09 4.51 -4.93
C THR A 214 -19.88 4.29 -3.64
N GLN A 215 -20.40 5.36 -3.03
CA GLN A 215 -21.15 5.30 -1.75
C GLN A 215 -22.35 4.33 -1.74
N GLU A 216 -22.78 3.82 -2.91
CA GLU A 216 -23.87 2.86 -3.07
C GLU A 216 -23.54 1.43 -2.61
N ASP A 217 -22.25 1.08 -2.48
CA ASP A 217 -21.78 -0.25 -2.05
C ASP A 217 -21.63 -0.39 -0.52
N ALA A 218 -21.97 0.65 0.27
CA ALA A 218 -21.93 0.55 1.73
C ALA A 218 -23.09 -0.34 2.22
N PRO A 219 -22.84 -1.38 3.05
CA PRO A 219 -23.91 -2.21 3.57
C PRO A 219 -24.88 -1.35 4.37
N SER A 220 -26.12 -1.25 3.88
CA SER A 220 -27.23 -0.64 4.62
C SER A 220 -27.34 -1.37 5.96
N THR A 221 -26.99 -0.69 7.05
CA THR A 221 -27.20 -1.22 8.40
C THR A 221 -28.72 -1.31 8.60
N PRO A 222 -29.30 -2.49 8.84
CA PRO A 222 -30.73 -2.56 9.17
C PRO A 222 -30.93 -1.84 10.50
N ILE A 223 -31.93 -0.94 10.53
CA ILE A 223 -32.46 -0.30 11.75
C ILE A 223 -33.09 -1.37 12.64
#